data_AF-A0A0D6KJG9-F1
#
_entry.id   AF-A0A0D6KJG9-F1
#
_cell.length_a   1.000
_cell.length_b   1.000
_cell.length_c   1.000
_cell.angle_alpha   90.00
_cell.angle_beta   90.00
_cell.angle_gamma   90.00
#
_symmetry.space_group_name_H-M   'P 1'
#
loop_
_entity.id
_entity.type
_entity.pdbx_description
1 polymer ?
#
loop_
_entity_poly.entity_id
_entity_poly.type
_entity_poly.pdbx_seq_one_letter_code
_entity_poly.pdbx_strand_id
1 'polypeptide(L)'
;MTNIPKQSHVSNVTSHIPQGVILTLALTSLLSYGIGLSSNNTATAAPRTAQIQLSQNVQNTGNRLPKVVAQAVLNDVSKRSGVAIANLKITQATAKTFANPCIFQFGEVCTREYRPIQGWEVIVQVNEQSWTYHANRNGSQILLDPKINVSGNVTLPRAIANKVLADAAKRSGVAVTNLQITQATAKTFGNECHFNFGEVCAEIYKPVEGWEVIVKVKEQSWTYHVNKSGSQIVLDPKIKTSPNASLPRAIANRVLADAAKRSGVAVANLQITQATAKTFGNPCEFNFGDICTREFNPVEGWEVIVKVKEQAWTYHVNKSGSQIVLDPKIKV
;
A
#
# COMPACT_ATOMS: atom_id res chain seq x y z
N MET A 1 10.70 -57.13 38.52
CA MET A 1 12.06 -56.74 38.92
C MET A 1 12.02 -55.27 39.33
N THR A 2 12.22 -55.04 40.65
CA THR A 2 12.81 -53.86 41.31
C THR A 2 12.41 -52.45 40.83
N ASN A 3 11.50 -51.74 41.51
CA ASN A 3 11.64 -50.91 42.73
C ASN A 3 12.47 -49.62 42.63
N ILE A 4 11.74 -48.49 42.56
CA ILE A 4 11.77 -47.21 43.34
C ILE A 4 13.12 -46.48 43.67
N PRO A 5 13.11 -45.25 44.24
CA PRO A 5 13.73 -44.04 43.69
C PRO A 5 14.93 -43.55 44.53
N LYS A 6 15.50 -42.37 44.25
CA LYS A 6 15.97 -41.47 45.33
C LYS A 6 16.39 -40.07 44.88
N GLN A 7 16.17 -39.16 45.82
CA GLN A 7 16.43 -37.73 45.86
C GLN A 7 17.91 -37.35 45.99
N SER A 8 18.11 -36.04 45.76
CA SER A 8 18.98 -35.10 46.48
C SER A 8 20.49 -35.20 46.31
N HIS A 9 21.08 -34.09 45.85
CA HIS A 9 22.09 -33.42 46.66
C HIS A 9 22.04 -31.90 46.53
N VAL A 10 21.98 -31.27 47.70
CA VAL A 10 22.23 -29.86 47.99
C VAL A 10 23.74 -29.61 47.97
N SER A 11 24.16 -28.43 47.50
CA SER A 11 25.36 -27.74 48.01
C SER A 11 25.22 -26.23 47.80
N ASN A 12 24.94 -25.54 48.91
CA ASN A 12 25.19 -24.12 49.16
C ASN A 12 26.69 -23.92 49.40
N VAL A 13 27.31 -22.88 48.81
CA VAL A 13 28.42 -22.09 49.40
C VAL A 13 28.38 -20.69 48.74
N THR A 14 27.68 -19.69 49.28
CA THR A 14 28.12 -18.57 50.17
C THR A 14 29.44 -17.83 49.87
N SER A 15 29.27 -16.51 49.67
CA SER A 15 30.12 -15.36 50.05
C SER A 15 31.45 -15.14 49.29
N HIS A 16 31.83 -13.92 48.89
CA HIS A 16 31.99 -12.76 49.76
C HIS A 16 31.80 -11.41 49.04
N ILE A 17 31.05 -10.52 49.70
CA ILE A 17 31.17 -9.06 49.62
C ILE A 17 32.10 -8.65 50.77
N PRO A 18 33.06 -7.75 50.57
CA PRO A 18 33.60 -6.95 51.67
C PRO A 18 33.05 -5.52 51.59
N GLN A 19 32.37 -5.13 52.67
CA GLN A 19 32.09 -3.74 53.00
C GLN A 19 33.30 -3.13 53.72
N GLY A 20 33.64 -1.91 53.30
CA GLY A 20 33.95 -0.80 54.20
C GLY A 20 35.42 -0.56 54.56
N VAL A 21 35.96 0.58 54.10
CA VAL A 21 36.65 1.57 54.96
C VAL A 21 36.37 2.98 54.41
N ILE A 22 36.06 3.87 55.34
CA ILE A 22 35.70 5.30 55.25
C ILE A 22 36.98 6.16 55.28
N LEU A 23 37.07 7.28 54.53
CA LEU A 23 37.56 8.61 55.02
C LEU A 23 37.70 9.69 53.90
N THR A 24 36.77 10.66 53.92
CA THR A 24 36.91 12.14 53.89
C THR A 24 37.95 12.93 53.06
N LEU A 25 37.39 13.89 52.30
CA LEU A 25 37.69 15.34 52.16
C LEU A 25 39.04 15.86 51.64
N ALA A 26 38.96 16.66 50.55
CA ALA A 26 39.57 17.99 50.50
C ALA A 26 38.78 18.93 49.56
N LEU A 27 38.43 20.10 50.11
CA LEU A 27 37.70 21.21 49.52
C LEU A 27 38.72 22.31 49.21
N THR A 28 38.80 22.82 47.98
CA THR A 28 39.38 24.16 47.73
C THR A 28 38.62 24.87 46.62
N SER A 29 37.81 25.82 47.06
CA SER A 29 37.24 26.93 46.33
C SER A 29 38.30 27.99 46.02
N LEU A 30 38.37 28.44 44.76
CA LEU A 30 38.94 29.74 44.40
C LEU A 30 37.95 30.47 43.48
N LEU A 31 37.34 31.51 44.06
CA LEU A 31 36.66 32.60 43.36
C LEU A 31 37.70 33.39 42.57
N SER A 32 37.46 33.58 41.28
CA SER A 32 38.00 34.72 40.53
C SER A 32 36.88 35.35 39.71
N TYR A 33 36.40 36.48 40.23
CA TYR A 33 35.63 37.46 39.49
C TYR A 33 36.50 38.03 38.36
N GLY A 34 35.99 37.96 37.14
CA GLY A 34 36.48 38.71 35.98
C GLY A 34 35.29 39.15 35.15
N ILE A 35 34.84 40.39 35.39
CA ILE A 35 33.81 41.07 34.62
C ILE A 35 34.43 41.58 33.31
N GLY A 36 33.74 41.36 32.19
CA GLY A 36 33.85 42.22 31.02
C GLY A 36 33.93 41.50 29.67
N LEU A 37 32.80 41.37 28.98
CA LEU A 37 32.45 42.12 27.76
C LEU A 37 31.43 41.32 26.91
N SER A 38 30.45 42.08 26.43
CA SER A 38 29.29 41.72 25.64
C SER A 38 29.58 40.92 24.37
N SER A 39 28.84 39.82 24.16
CA SER A 39 28.40 39.42 22.82
C SER A 39 27.18 38.50 22.90
N ASN A 40 26.06 38.97 22.33
CA ASN A 40 24.87 38.15 22.08
C ASN A 40 25.22 37.08 21.05
N ASN A 41 25.45 35.85 21.50
CA ASN A 41 25.47 34.69 20.62
C ASN A 41 24.23 33.84 20.91
N THR A 42 23.19 34.03 20.10
CA THR A 42 22.17 33.01 19.88
C THR A 42 22.88 31.78 19.34
N ALA A 43 23.06 30.75 20.17
CA ALA A 43 23.54 29.45 19.74
C ALA A 43 22.43 28.75 18.94
N THR A 44 22.34 29.07 17.65
CA THR A 44 21.65 28.22 16.68
C THR A 44 22.48 26.95 16.55
N ALA A 45 21.99 25.82 17.06
CA ALA A 45 22.60 24.52 16.82
C ALA A 45 22.62 24.25 15.31
N ALA A 46 23.80 24.38 14.70
CA ALA A 46 24.01 23.95 13.32
C ALA A 46 23.75 22.43 13.24
N PRO A 47 22.94 21.95 12.29
CA PRO A 47 22.75 20.51 12.13
C PRO A 47 24.09 19.89 11.78
N ARG A 48 24.52 18.92 12.60
CA ARG A 48 25.73 18.14 12.42
C ARG A 48 25.64 17.45 11.06
N THR A 49 26.46 17.89 10.10
CA THR A 49 26.56 17.31 8.77
C THR A 49 26.87 15.83 8.91
N ALA A 50 25.92 14.96 8.56
CA ALA A 50 26.15 13.53 8.52
C ALA A 50 27.37 13.27 7.63
N GLN A 51 28.38 12.58 8.16
CA GLN A 51 29.51 12.13 7.36
C GLN A 51 29.00 11.05 6.39
N ILE A 52 28.63 11.47 5.18
CA ILE A 52 28.31 10.58 4.08
C ILE A 52 29.61 9.84 3.71
N GLN A 53 29.89 8.70 4.33
CA GLN A 53 30.94 7.78 3.89
C GLN A 53 30.50 7.12 2.57
N LEU A 54 30.71 7.84 1.47
CA LEU A 54 30.68 7.29 0.12
C LEU A 54 31.91 6.40 -0.05
N SER A 55 31.77 5.09 0.15
CA SER A 55 32.76 4.13 -0.33
C SER A 55 32.61 3.99 -1.84
N GLN A 56 33.11 4.97 -2.60
CA GLN A 56 33.10 4.96 -4.06
C GLN A 56 34.51 4.63 -4.57
N ASN A 57 34.73 3.38 -4.95
CA ASN A 57 35.75 3.07 -5.96
C ASN A 57 35.18 3.53 -7.30
N VAL A 58 35.79 4.51 -7.97
CA VAL A 58 35.90 4.67 -9.44
C VAL A 58 36.56 6.02 -9.75
N GLN A 59 37.65 5.97 -10.51
CA GLN A 59 38.29 7.10 -11.19
C GLN A 59 37.32 7.70 -12.22
N ASN A 60 36.62 8.80 -11.90
CA ASN A 60 36.16 9.82 -12.86
C ASN A 60 35.45 10.96 -12.11
N THR A 61 36.02 12.15 -12.13
CA THR A 61 35.53 13.33 -11.41
C THR A 61 34.20 13.89 -11.93
N GLY A 62 33.67 13.36 -13.05
CA GLY A 62 32.35 13.68 -13.60
C GLY A 62 31.19 12.80 -13.13
N ASN A 63 31.45 11.69 -12.42
CA ASN A 63 30.45 10.65 -12.11
C ASN A 63 30.14 10.51 -10.60
N ARG A 64 30.44 11.54 -9.81
CA ARG A 64 30.14 11.55 -8.37
C ARG A 64 28.71 12.03 -8.10
N LEU A 65 27.94 11.24 -7.35
CA LEU A 65 26.59 11.60 -6.92
C LEU A 65 26.58 12.97 -6.20
N PRO A 66 25.84 13.98 -6.71
CA PRO A 66 25.76 15.28 -6.05
C PRO A 66 25.19 15.17 -4.63
N LYS A 67 25.75 15.94 -3.70
CA LYS A 67 25.30 15.96 -2.29
C LYS A 67 23.81 16.27 -2.15
N VAL A 68 23.29 17.18 -2.99
CA VAL A 68 21.87 17.54 -3.00
C VAL A 68 20.97 16.34 -3.34
N VAL A 69 21.38 15.52 -4.30
CA VAL A 69 20.66 14.28 -4.68
C VAL A 69 20.74 13.27 -3.55
N ALA A 70 21.93 13.04 -3.00
CA ALA A 70 22.13 12.12 -1.88
C ALA A 70 21.26 12.51 -0.67
N GLN A 71 21.22 13.80 -0.31
CA GLN A 71 20.43 14.29 0.80
C GLN A 71 18.93 14.16 0.54
N ALA A 72 18.46 14.48 -0.67
CA ALA A 72 17.06 14.34 -1.04
C ALA A 72 16.59 12.88 -0.91
N VAL A 73 17.38 11.93 -1.44
CA VAL A 73 17.10 10.49 -1.34
C VAL A 73 17.10 10.02 0.12
N LEU A 74 18.15 10.34 0.90
CA LEU A 74 18.25 9.91 2.30
C LEU A 74 17.12 10.48 3.18
N ASN A 75 16.73 11.73 2.96
CA ASN A 75 15.60 12.36 3.66
C ASN A 75 14.29 11.61 3.39
N ASP A 76 14.03 11.28 2.12
CA ASP A 76 12.80 10.58 1.73
C ASP A 76 12.79 9.12 2.24
N VAL A 77 13.92 8.41 2.14
CA VAL A 77 14.07 7.06 2.72
C VAL A 77 13.81 7.08 4.22
N SER A 78 14.40 8.04 4.95
CA SER A 78 14.22 8.18 6.40
C SER A 78 12.75 8.41 6.74
N LYS A 79 12.08 9.30 6.01
CA LYS A 79 10.65 9.60 6.18
C LYS A 79 9.76 8.37 5.94
N ARG A 80 10.07 7.54 4.93
CA ARG A 80 9.25 6.37 4.56
C ARG A 80 9.51 5.14 5.44
N SER A 81 10.77 4.92 5.80
CA SER A 81 11.17 3.75 6.60
C SER A 81 11.05 3.96 8.10
N GLY A 82 11.05 5.22 8.56
CA GLY A 82 11.19 5.57 9.97
C GLY A 82 12.62 5.39 10.51
N VAL A 83 13.57 4.95 9.67
CA VAL A 83 14.98 4.78 10.05
C VAL A 83 15.67 6.14 10.04
N ALA A 84 16.41 6.46 11.10
CA ALA A 84 17.19 7.70 11.18
C ALA A 84 18.22 7.79 10.04
N ILE A 85 18.41 8.97 9.44
CA ILE A 85 19.35 9.19 8.33
C ILE A 85 20.75 8.66 8.65
N ALA A 86 21.21 8.79 9.90
CA ALA A 86 22.52 8.30 10.35
C ALA A 86 22.71 6.78 10.20
N ASN A 87 21.62 6.01 10.14
CA ASN A 87 21.63 4.55 9.98
C ASN A 87 21.38 4.12 8.53
N LEU A 88 21.20 5.05 7.59
CA LEU A 88 20.99 4.77 6.18
C LEU A 88 22.30 4.83 5.42
N LYS A 89 22.47 3.94 4.43
CA LYS A 89 23.69 3.88 3.61
C LYS A 89 23.33 3.83 2.13
N ILE A 90 23.80 4.80 1.36
CA ILE A 90 23.82 4.68 -0.12
C ILE A 90 24.90 3.66 -0.47
N THR A 91 24.50 2.54 -1.06
CA THR A 91 25.39 1.44 -1.44
C THR A 91 25.86 1.58 -2.88
N GLN A 92 25.04 2.16 -3.76
CA GLN A 92 25.37 2.39 -5.16
C GLN A 92 24.71 3.68 -5.68
N ALA A 93 25.39 4.35 -6.61
CA ALA A 93 24.83 5.45 -7.36
C ALA A 93 25.37 5.42 -8.79
N THR A 94 24.48 5.40 -9.77
CA THR A 94 24.83 5.30 -11.20
C THR A 94 24.19 6.47 -11.94
N ALA A 95 25.00 7.25 -12.66
CA ALA A 95 24.46 8.27 -13.56
C ALA A 95 23.63 7.58 -14.65
N LYS A 96 22.39 8.05 -14.87
CA LYS A 96 21.43 7.42 -15.77
C LYS A 96 20.71 8.47 -16.59
N THR A 97 20.52 8.18 -17.87
CA THR A 97 19.61 8.95 -18.74
C THR A 97 18.30 8.22 -18.80
N PHE A 98 17.26 8.83 -18.25
CA PHE A 98 15.91 8.31 -18.29
C PHE A 98 15.26 8.72 -19.60
N ALA A 99 14.77 7.74 -20.36
CA ALA A 99 14.22 7.96 -21.71
C ALA A 99 13.03 8.93 -21.75
N ASN A 100 12.34 9.09 -20.62
CA ASN A 100 11.10 9.85 -20.56
C ASN A 100 10.97 10.57 -19.19
N PRO A 101 10.55 11.85 -19.18
CA PRO A 101 10.44 12.68 -17.98
C PRO A 101 9.37 12.19 -16.99
N CYS A 102 8.45 11.35 -17.45
CA CYS A 102 7.38 10.79 -16.64
C CYS A 102 7.88 9.87 -15.54
N ILE A 103 9.14 9.45 -15.56
CA ILE A 103 9.74 8.82 -14.40
C ILE A 103 9.79 9.75 -13.17
N PHE A 104 9.62 11.07 -13.35
CA PHE A 104 9.73 12.10 -12.31
C PHE A 104 8.55 13.07 -12.23
N GLN A 105 7.69 13.13 -13.24
CA GLN A 105 6.59 14.09 -13.33
C GLN A 105 5.26 13.39 -13.08
N PHE A 106 4.57 13.87 -12.05
CA PHE A 106 3.26 13.38 -11.64
C PHE A 106 2.19 14.35 -12.15
N GLY A 107 1.31 13.92 -13.05
CA GLY A 107 0.04 14.62 -13.31
C GLY A 107 -0.26 15.05 -14.75
N GLU A 108 0.70 15.21 -15.65
CA GLU A 108 0.41 15.52 -17.05
C GLU A 108 0.21 14.24 -17.89
N VAL A 109 -0.49 14.36 -19.01
CA VAL A 109 -0.62 13.26 -19.99
C VAL A 109 0.79 12.91 -20.47
N CYS A 110 1.33 11.83 -19.93
CA CYS A 110 2.61 11.31 -20.35
C CYS A 110 2.45 10.73 -21.75
N THR A 111 2.78 11.51 -22.77
CA THR A 111 2.97 10.97 -24.10
C THR A 111 4.24 10.10 -24.07
N ARG A 112 4.25 8.99 -24.82
CA ARG A 112 5.45 8.13 -24.99
C ARG A 112 6.58 8.84 -25.76
N GLU A 113 6.56 10.17 -25.81
CA GLU A 113 7.55 11.00 -26.48
C GLU A 113 8.89 10.85 -25.76
N TYR A 114 9.92 10.53 -26.52
CA TYR A 114 11.28 10.37 -26.01
C TYR A 114 11.85 11.77 -25.68
N ARG A 115 11.85 12.12 -24.38
CA ARG A 115 12.39 13.38 -23.86
C ARG A 115 13.40 13.06 -22.74
N PRO A 116 14.65 12.74 -23.08
CA PRO A 116 15.57 12.16 -22.12
C PRO A 116 15.93 13.13 -20.99
N ILE A 117 15.88 12.66 -19.74
CA ILE A 117 16.32 13.40 -18.56
C ILE A 117 17.58 12.75 -18.00
N GLN A 118 18.64 13.54 -17.82
CA GLN A 118 19.82 13.11 -17.08
C GLN A 118 19.54 13.10 -15.58
N GLY A 119 19.99 12.05 -14.90
CA GLY A 119 19.82 11.91 -13.46
C GLY A 119 20.64 10.77 -12.89
N TRP A 120 20.14 10.20 -11.81
CA TRP A 120 20.80 9.19 -11.00
C TRP A 120 19.84 8.07 -10.63
N GLU A 121 20.32 6.84 -10.75
CA GLU A 121 19.76 5.70 -10.03
C GLU A 121 20.58 5.51 -8.76
N VAL A 122 19.91 5.52 -7.59
CA VAL A 122 20.55 5.49 -6.28
C VAL A 122 19.98 4.31 -5.49
N ILE A 123 20.86 3.41 -5.04
CA ILE A 123 20.47 2.27 -4.21
C ILE A 123 20.84 2.59 -2.76
N VAL A 124 19.85 2.49 -1.87
CA VAL A 124 20.00 2.72 -0.43
C VAL A 124 19.72 1.43 0.32
N GLN A 125 20.63 1.06 1.22
CA GLN A 125 20.40 0.00 2.19
C GLN A 125 19.52 0.53 3.32
N VAL A 126 18.40 -0.15 3.55
CA VAL A 126 17.43 0.11 4.62
C VAL A 126 17.22 -1.19 5.38
N ASN A 127 17.82 -1.33 6.56
CA ASN A 127 17.89 -2.59 7.30
C ASN A 127 18.44 -3.72 6.40
N GLU A 128 17.68 -4.79 6.17
CA GLU A 128 18.04 -5.93 5.31
C GLU A 128 17.60 -5.75 3.83
N GLN A 129 17.05 -4.59 3.46
CA GLN A 129 16.50 -4.32 2.13
C GLN A 129 17.31 -3.29 1.34
N SER A 130 17.25 -3.40 0.01
CA SER A 130 17.82 -2.43 -0.92
C SER A 130 16.69 -1.68 -1.63
N TRP A 131 16.66 -0.35 -1.51
CA TRP A 131 15.66 0.51 -2.13
C TRP A 131 16.29 1.28 -3.27
N THR A 132 15.71 1.15 -4.46
CA THR A 132 16.15 1.87 -5.65
C THR A 132 15.36 3.16 -5.81
N TYR A 133 16.08 4.26 -5.93
CA TYR A 133 15.55 5.58 -6.24
C TYR A 133 15.99 6.04 -7.61
N HIS A 134 15.11 6.75 -8.29
CA HIS A 134 15.45 7.58 -9.43
C HIS A 134 15.45 9.03 -8.95
N ALA A 135 16.44 9.81 -9.37
CA ALA A 135 16.50 11.25 -9.11
C ALA A 135 16.94 12.00 -10.36
N ASN A 136 16.40 13.20 -10.60
CA ASN A 136 16.91 14.07 -11.66
C ASN A 136 18.27 14.70 -11.27
N ARG A 137 18.95 15.36 -12.22
CA ARG A 137 20.32 15.86 -12.04
C ARG A 137 20.53 16.76 -10.81
N ASN A 138 19.53 17.55 -10.41
CA ASN A 138 19.61 18.48 -9.29
C ASN A 138 18.95 17.97 -8.01
N GLY A 139 18.34 16.78 -8.02
CA GLY A 139 17.64 16.19 -6.87
C GLY A 139 16.31 16.87 -6.54
N SER A 140 15.79 17.74 -7.40
CA SER A 140 14.48 18.39 -7.20
C SER A 140 13.32 17.44 -7.44
N GLN A 141 13.55 16.35 -8.18
CA GLN A 141 12.59 15.29 -8.40
C GLN A 141 13.24 13.96 -8.00
N ILE A 142 12.59 13.24 -7.09
CA ILE A 142 12.99 11.92 -6.63
C ILE A 142 11.77 10.99 -6.66
N LEU A 143 12.02 9.73 -7.00
CA LEU A 143 11.01 8.69 -7.05
C LEU A 143 11.59 7.40 -6.48
N LEU A 144 10.94 6.82 -5.48
CA LEU A 144 11.17 5.43 -5.10
C LEU A 144 10.63 4.52 -6.20
N ASP A 145 11.45 3.59 -6.71
CA ASP A 145 11.01 2.64 -7.74
C ASP A 145 9.74 1.90 -7.24
N PRO A 146 8.62 1.92 -8.00
CA PRO A 146 7.36 1.29 -7.62
C PRO A 146 7.44 -0.21 -7.34
N LYS A 147 8.49 -0.87 -7.82
CA LYS A 147 8.73 -2.30 -7.53
C LYS A 147 9.19 -2.52 -6.09
N ILE A 148 9.62 -1.48 -5.39
CA ILE A 148 10.01 -1.55 -3.99
C ILE A 148 8.75 -1.52 -3.12
N ASN A 149 8.47 -2.65 -2.47
CA ASN A 149 7.48 -2.72 -1.41
C ASN A 149 8.12 -2.22 -0.12
N VAL A 150 7.61 -1.12 0.43
CA VAL A 150 8.10 -0.57 1.70
C VAL A 150 7.49 -1.40 2.84
N SER A 151 8.18 -2.46 3.25
CA SER A 151 7.86 -3.19 4.48
C SER A 151 8.56 -2.53 5.67
N GLY A 152 8.14 -1.30 5.99
CA GLY A 152 8.45 -0.66 7.26
C GLY A 152 7.25 -0.77 8.20
N ASN A 153 7.45 -0.61 9.51
CA ASN A 153 6.38 -0.42 10.50
C ASN A 153 5.67 0.94 10.30
N VAL A 154 5.22 1.25 9.08
CA VAL A 154 4.31 2.36 8.82
C VAL A 154 2.96 1.90 9.33
N THR A 155 2.64 2.26 10.57
CA THR A 155 1.34 1.93 11.18
C THR A 155 0.24 2.51 10.30
N LEU A 156 -0.65 1.65 9.80
CA LEU A 156 -1.83 2.06 9.05
C LEU A 156 -2.64 3.04 9.92
N PRO A 157 -2.87 4.30 9.48
CA PRO A 157 -3.63 5.26 10.27
C PRO A 157 -4.99 4.71 10.67
N ARG A 158 -5.38 4.87 11.94
CA ARG A 158 -6.64 4.30 12.48
C ARG A 158 -7.87 4.72 11.68
N ALA A 159 -7.89 5.97 11.20
CA ALA A 159 -8.97 6.47 10.34
C ALA A 159 -9.10 5.67 9.03
N ILE A 160 -7.98 5.25 8.45
CA ILE A 160 -7.94 4.43 7.24
C ILE A 160 -8.35 3.00 7.54
N ALA A 161 -7.80 2.40 8.60
CA ALA A 161 -8.19 1.07 9.06
C ALA A 161 -9.71 0.97 9.29
N ASN A 162 -10.30 1.96 9.96
CA ASN A 162 -11.74 2.02 10.22
C ASN A 162 -12.55 2.09 8.92
N LYS A 163 -12.13 2.91 7.93
CA LYS A 163 -12.82 3.01 6.64
C LYS A 163 -12.75 1.71 5.85
N VAL A 164 -11.58 1.05 5.82
CA VAL A 164 -11.40 -0.24 5.15
C VAL A 164 -12.30 -1.31 5.77
N LEU A 165 -12.30 -1.43 7.10
CA LEU A 165 -13.15 -2.39 7.81
C LEU A 165 -14.65 -2.10 7.62
N ALA A 166 -15.04 -0.82 7.60
CA ALA A 166 -16.43 -0.43 7.34
C ALA A 166 -16.88 -0.80 5.92
N ASP A 167 -16.03 -0.59 4.91
CA ASP A 167 -16.32 -1.01 3.53
C ASP A 167 -16.39 -2.54 3.40
N ALA A 168 -15.44 -3.27 4.00
CA ALA A 168 -15.45 -4.73 4.02
C ALA A 168 -16.70 -5.29 4.72
N ALA A 169 -17.13 -4.69 5.84
CA ALA A 169 -18.36 -5.07 6.53
C ALA A 169 -19.59 -4.85 5.64
N LYS A 170 -19.67 -3.68 5.00
CA LYS A 170 -20.77 -3.33 4.08
C LYS A 170 -20.88 -4.31 2.92
N ARG A 171 -19.75 -4.72 2.31
CA ARG A 171 -19.73 -5.63 1.16
C ARG A 171 -19.98 -7.08 1.53
N SER A 172 -19.45 -7.52 2.67
CA SER A 172 -19.53 -8.92 3.10
C SER A 172 -20.79 -9.25 3.91
N GLY A 173 -21.46 -8.23 4.46
CA GLY A 173 -22.52 -8.41 5.45
C GLY A 173 -22.02 -8.89 6.81
N VAL A 174 -20.71 -8.93 7.03
CA VAL A 174 -20.09 -9.34 8.30
C VAL A 174 -19.96 -8.12 9.21
N ALA A 175 -20.27 -8.26 10.50
CA ALA A 175 -20.07 -7.20 11.48
C ALA A 175 -18.59 -6.78 11.54
N VAL A 176 -18.31 -5.49 11.66
CA VAL A 176 -16.94 -4.93 11.73
C VAL A 176 -16.11 -5.62 12.83
N THR A 177 -16.73 -6.00 13.95
CA THR A 177 -16.08 -6.70 15.07
C THR A 177 -15.54 -8.09 14.71
N ASN A 178 -16.07 -8.69 13.64
CA ASN A 178 -15.68 -10.03 13.16
C ASN A 178 -14.74 -9.94 11.95
N LEU A 179 -14.24 -8.75 11.63
CA LEU A 179 -13.28 -8.49 10.57
C LEU A 179 -11.92 -8.15 11.18
N GLN A 180 -10.85 -8.56 10.50
CA GLN A 180 -9.50 -8.32 10.99
C GLN A 180 -8.60 -7.87 9.84
N ILE A 181 -7.87 -6.76 10.02
CA ILE A 181 -6.75 -6.43 9.14
C ILE A 181 -5.59 -7.34 9.56
N THR A 182 -5.14 -8.20 8.64
CA THR A 182 -4.03 -9.14 8.89
C THR A 182 -2.70 -8.57 8.42
N GLN A 183 -2.72 -7.66 7.44
CA GLN A 183 -1.52 -6.99 6.93
C GLN A 183 -1.86 -5.61 6.38
N ALA A 184 -0.93 -4.67 6.53
CA ALA A 184 -0.97 -3.39 5.85
C ALA A 184 0.44 -3.02 5.41
N THR A 185 0.63 -2.79 4.11
CA THR A 185 1.94 -2.50 3.52
C THR A 185 1.89 -1.14 2.85
N ALA A 186 2.79 -0.23 3.21
CA ALA A 186 2.92 1.05 2.49
C ALA A 186 3.40 0.78 1.06
N LYS A 187 2.71 1.36 0.08
CA LYS A 187 2.93 1.06 -1.34
C LYS A 187 2.79 2.31 -2.19
N THR A 188 3.63 2.40 -3.21
CA THR A 188 3.48 3.37 -4.29
C THR A 188 2.87 2.65 -5.48
N PHE A 189 1.61 2.94 -5.76
CA PHE A 189 0.90 2.42 -6.91
C PHE A 189 1.39 3.15 -8.14
N GLY A 190 1.68 2.47 -9.25
CA GLY A 190 2.28 3.13 -10.44
C GLY A 190 1.32 4.01 -11.23
N ASN A 191 0.01 3.89 -10.98
CA ASN A 191 -1.04 4.58 -11.72
C ASN A 191 -2.29 4.79 -10.85
N GLU A 192 -2.99 5.90 -11.04
CA GLU A 192 -4.32 6.17 -10.47
C GLU A 192 -5.37 5.11 -10.83
N CYS A 193 -5.18 4.28 -11.88
CA CYS A 193 -6.08 3.15 -12.19
C CYS A 193 -6.19 2.14 -11.04
N HIS A 194 -5.23 2.13 -10.10
CA HIS A 194 -5.32 1.32 -8.89
C HIS A 194 -6.41 1.81 -7.93
N PHE A 195 -6.97 3.01 -8.14
CA PHE A 195 -7.92 3.69 -7.26
C PHE A 195 -9.18 4.20 -7.94
N ASN A 196 -9.11 4.52 -9.23
CA ASN A 196 -10.23 4.99 -10.01
C ASN A 196 -10.68 3.90 -10.98
N PHE A 197 -11.84 3.36 -10.64
CA PHE A 197 -12.55 2.34 -11.39
C PHE A 197 -13.76 3.04 -12.04
N GLY A 198 -13.64 3.48 -13.30
CA GLY A 198 -14.74 4.24 -13.93
C GLY A 198 -14.40 5.16 -15.10
N GLU A 199 -13.15 5.59 -15.27
CA GLU A 199 -12.74 6.50 -16.36
C GLU A 199 -11.70 5.83 -17.26
N VAL A 200 -11.57 6.32 -18.50
CA VAL A 200 -10.49 5.94 -19.42
C VAL A 200 -9.16 6.19 -18.71
N CYS A 201 -8.62 5.14 -18.12
CA CYS A 201 -7.35 5.23 -17.45
C CYS A 201 -6.28 5.01 -18.49
N ALA A 202 -5.81 6.11 -19.09
CA ALA A 202 -4.60 6.03 -19.88
C ALA A 202 -3.50 5.42 -18.99
N GLU A 203 -2.66 4.54 -19.54
CA GLU A 203 -1.46 4.01 -18.87
C GLU A 203 -0.40 5.12 -18.71
N ILE A 204 -0.81 6.24 -18.14
CA ILE A 204 0.02 7.34 -17.73
C ILE A 204 0.54 6.96 -16.36
N TYR A 205 1.85 6.86 -16.24
CA TYR A 205 2.49 6.64 -14.97
C TYR A 205 2.27 7.87 -14.05
N LYS A 206 1.22 7.79 -13.21
CA LYS A 206 0.86 8.75 -12.16
C LYS A 206 0.85 8.03 -10.82
N PRO A 207 2.02 7.87 -10.18
CA PRO A 207 2.08 7.09 -8.98
C PRO A 207 1.32 7.74 -7.82
N VAL A 208 0.61 6.90 -7.08
CA VAL A 208 -0.18 7.28 -5.91
C VAL A 208 0.42 6.58 -4.71
N GLU A 209 0.83 7.35 -3.70
CA GLU A 209 1.24 6.78 -2.41
C GLU A 209 0.01 6.30 -1.64
N GLY A 210 0.16 5.18 -0.93
CA GLY A 210 -0.92 4.61 -0.17
C GLY A 210 -0.54 3.34 0.57
N TRP A 211 -1.54 2.49 0.78
CA TRP A 211 -1.42 1.20 1.44
C TRP A 211 -2.13 0.12 0.63
N GLU A 212 -1.50 -1.04 0.60
CA GLU A 212 -2.17 -2.31 0.30
C GLU A 212 -2.55 -2.96 1.64
N VAL A 213 -3.84 -3.20 1.85
CA VAL A 213 -4.39 -3.66 3.14
C VAL A 213 -5.08 -5.01 2.94
N ILE A 214 -4.67 -6.04 3.67
CA ILE A 214 -5.29 -7.36 3.63
C ILE A 214 -6.24 -7.50 4.81
N VAL A 215 -7.51 -7.76 4.52
CA VAL A 215 -8.58 -7.96 5.48
C VAL A 215 -9.02 -9.42 5.46
N LYS A 216 -9.03 -10.08 6.60
CA LYS A 216 -9.67 -11.39 6.79
C LYS A 216 -11.18 -11.19 6.91
N VAL A 217 -11.91 -11.79 5.99
CA VAL A 217 -13.38 -11.80 5.92
C VAL A 217 -13.82 -13.27 5.92
N LYS A 218 -14.24 -13.79 7.09
CA LYS A 218 -14.47 -15.23 7.30
C LYS A 218 -13.20 -16.03 6.95
N GLU A 219 -13.28 -16.97 6.02
CA GLU A 219 -12.16 -17.79 5.52
C GLU A 219 -11.44 -17.17 4.31
N GLN A 220 -11.78 -15.93 3.92
CA GLN A 220 -11.20 -15.26 2.76
C GLN A 220 -10.27 -14.12 3.18
N SER A 221 -9.28 -13.84 2.33
CA SER A 221 -8.41 -12.66 2.43
C SER A 221 -8.77 -11.68 1.30
N TRP A 222 -9.13 -10.46 1.65
CA TRP A 222 -9.52 -9.41 0.73
C TRP A 222 -8.43 -8.34 0.69
N THR A 223 -7.89 -8.07 -0.49
CA THR A 223 -6.88 -7.04 -0.69
C THR A 223 -7.54 -5.72 -1.04
N TYR A 224 -7.22 -4.67 -0.30
CA TYR A 224 -7.66 -3.31 -0.51
C TYR A 224 -6.50 -2.42 -0.94
N HIS A 225 -6.76 -1.48 -1.83
CA HIS A 225 -5.85 -0.40 -2.18
C HIS A 225 -6.41 0.90 -1.59
N VAL A 226 -5.61 1.60 -0.78
CA VAL A 226 -6.01 2.86 -0.14
C VAL A 226 -4.98 3.96 -0.40
N ASN A 227 -5.40 5.13 -0.88
CA ASN A 227 -4.47 6.24 -1.10
C ASN A 227 -4.03 6.87 0.24
N LYS A 228 -2.99 7.70 0.21
CA LYS A 228 -2.37 8.29 1.42
C LYS A 228 -3.33 9.05 2.34
N SER A 229 -4.36 9.68 1.79
CA SER A 229 -5.38 10.42 2.55
C SER A 229 -6.52 9.53 3.06
N GLY A 230 -6.66 8.31 2.55
CA GLY A 230 -7.83 7.46 2.76
C GLY A 230 -9.10 8.01 2.12
N SER A 231 -8.99 8.87 1.10
CA SER A 231 -10.14 9.35 0.32
C SER A 231 -10.56 8.37 -0.77
N GLN A 232 -9.63 7.57 -1.29
CA GLN A 232 -9.89 6.49 -2.25
C GLN A 232 -9.58 5.16 -1.58
N ILE A 233 -10.58 4.28 -1.52
CA ILE A 233 -10.50 2.94 -0.94
C ILE A 233 -11.20 2.01 -1.92
N VAL A 234 -10.45 1.05 -2.45
CA VAL A 234 -11.00 0.11 -3.42
C VAL A 234 -10.61 -1.32 -3.08
N LEU A 235 -11.56 -2.24 -3.25
CA LEU A 235 -11.31 -3.67 -3.16
C LEU A 235 -10.66 -4.12 -4.46
N ASP A 236 -9.59 -4.92 -4.36
CA ASP A 236 -8.92 -5.48 -5.54
C ASP A 236 -9.93 -6.32 -6.35
N PRO A 237 -10.10 -6.03 -7.65
CA PRO A 237 -11.11 -6.65 -8.49
C PRO A 237 -10.89 -8.16 -8.71
N LYS A 238 -9.70 -8.68 -8.38
CA LYS A 238 -9.44 -10.13 -8.39
C LYS A 238 -10.16 -10.87 -7.26
N ILE A 239 -10.65 -10.15 -6.24
CA ILE A 239 -11.36 -10.74 -5.11
C ILE A 239 -12.82 -11.04 -5.50
N LYS A 240 -13.17 -12.33 -5.49
CA LYS A 240 -14.56 -12.77 -5.58
C LYS A 240 -15.20 -12.69 -4.20
N THR A 241 -16.16 -11.78 -4.00
CA THR A 241 -16.87 -11.66 -2.72
C THR A 241 -17.93 -12.76 -2.57
N SER A 242 -18.46 -12.93 -1.35
CA SER A 242 -19.31 -14.08 -0.98
C SER A 242 -20.65 -14.10 -1.73
N PRO A 243 -21.22 -15.28 -2.06
CA PRO A 243 -22.48 -15.46 -2.83
C PRO A 243 -23.78 -14.92 -2.21
N ASN A 244 -23.71 -14.29 -1.04
CA ASN A 244 -24.86 -13.96 -0.19
C ASN A 244 -24.87 -12.49 0.25
N ALA A 245 -24.22 -11.59 -0.49
CA ALA A 245 -24.52 -10.18 -0.31
C ALA A 245 -26.03 -9.99 -0.61
N SER A 246 -26.76 -9.24 0.23
CA SER A 246 -28.20 -9.07 0.04
C SER A 246 -28.47 -8.29 -1.24
N LEU A 247 -28.96 -8.96 -2.28
CA LEU A 247 -29.33 -8.33 -3.54
C LEU A 247 -30.47 -7.34 -3.30
N PRO A 248 -30.32 -6.03 -3.62
CA PRO A 248 -31.40 -5.08 -3.46
C PRO A 248 -32.66 -5.52 -4.18
N ARG A 249 -33.82 -5.44 -3.51
CA ARG A 249 -35.11 -5.92 -4.06
C ARG A 249 -35.45 -5.27 -5.41
N ALA A 250 -35.09 -4.00 -5.60
CA ALA A 250 -35.27 -3.31 -6.87
C ALA A 250 -34.45 -3.97 -8.01
N ILE A 251 -33.22 -4.40 -7.74
CA ILE A 251 -32.39 -5.13 -8.70
C ILE A 251 -32.98 -6.51 -8.97
N ALA A 252 -33.34 -7.25 -7.91
CA ALA A 252 -33.98 -8.57 -8.04
C ALA A 252 -35.23 -8.54 -8.93
N ASN A 253 -36.11 -7.55 -8.69
CA ASN A 253 -37.34 -7.38 -9.48
C ASN A 253 -37.03 -7.09 -10.96
N ARG A 254 -36.03 -6.25 -11.25
CA ARG A 254 -35.65 -5.93 -12.64
C ARG A 254 -35.05 -7.14 -13.36
N VAL A 255 -34.22 -7.94 -12.68
CA VAL A 255 -33.65 -9.17 -13.23
C VAL A 255 -34.76 -10.18 -13.56
N LEU A 256 -35.67 -10.43 -12.61
CA LEU A 256 -36.79 -11.34 -12.83
C LEU A 256 -37.74 -10.86 -13.94
N ALA A 257 -37.98 -9.56 -14.05
CA ALA A 257 -38.80 -8.98 -15.11
C ALA A 257 -38.15 -9.16 -16.50
N ASP A 258 -36.83 -8.96 -16.62
CA ASP A 258 -36.11 -9.21 -17.88
C ASP A 258 -36.10 -10.70 -18.24
N ALA A 259 -35.85 -11.59 -17.26
CA ALA A 259 -35.91 -13.03 -17.46
C ALA A 259 -37.30 -13.51 -17.90
N ALA A 260 -38.37 -12.97 -17.31
CA ALA A 260 -39.75 -13.27 -17.72
C ALA A 260 -40.03 -12.82 -19.16
N LYS A 261 -39.59 -11.60 -19.50
CA LYS A 261 -39.74 -11.05 -20.85
C LYS A 261 -39.03 -11.89 -21.90
N ARG A 262 -37.82 -12.38 -21.63
CA ARG A 262 -37.02 -13.18 -22.56
C ARG A 262 -37.48 -14.63 -22.68
N SER A 263 -37.88 -15.24 -21.57
CA SER A 263 -38.25 -16.66 -21.52
C SER A 263 -39.74 -16.95 -21.80
N GLY A 264 -40.60 -15.92 -21.72
CA GLY A 264 -42.06 -16.08 -21.74
C GLY A 264 -42.63 -16.75 -20.48
N VAL A 265 -41.82 -16.98 -19.45
CA VAL A 265 -42.24 -17.57 -18.17
C VAL A 265 -42.75 -16.47 -17.24
N ALA A 266 -43.87 -16.70 -16.56
CA ALA A 266 -44.39 -15.76 -15.56
C ALA A 266 -43.37 -15.56 -14.42
N VAL A 267 -43.21 -14.31 -13.96
CA VAL A 267 -42.26 -13.95 -12.88
C VAL A 267 -42.41 -14.83 -11.64
N ALA A 268 -43.65 -15.23 -11.30
CA ALA A 268 -43.94 -16.10 -10.16
C ALA A 268 -43.31 -17.50 -10.26
N ASN A 269 -42.95 -17.95 -11.47
CA ASN A 269 -42.32 -19.24 -11.75
C ASN A 269 -40.80 -19.12 -11.94
N LEU A 270 -40.23 -17.93 -11.74
CA LEU A 270 -38.80 -17.67 -11.81
C LEU A 270 -38.22 -17.54 -10.41
N GLN A 271 -36.98 -18.00 -10.24
CA GLN A 271 -36.32 -17.97 -8.94
C GLN A 271 -34.88 -17.50 -9.09
N ILE A 272 -34.47 -16.49 -8.32
CA ILE A 272 -33.06 -16.18 -8.13
C ILE A 272 -32.47 -17.22 -7.17
N THR A 273 -31.50 -18.00 -7.64
CA THR A 273 -30.86 -19.06 -6.86
C THR A 273 -29.55 -18.61 -6.22
N GLN A 274 -28.90 -17.58 -6.78
CA GLN A 274 -27.66 -17.02 -6.23
C GLN A 274 -27.51 -15.55 -6.64
N ALA A 275 -26.91 -14.73 -5.76
CA ALA A 275 -26.56 -13.36 -6.07
C ALA A 275 -25.22 -12.96 -5.43
N THR A 276 -24.20 -12.80 -6.26
CA THR A 276 -22.83 -12.53 -5.81
C THR A 276 -22.47 -11.09 -6.11
N ALA A 277 -22.11 -10.30 -5.10
CA ALA A 277 -21.54 -8.98 -5.34
C ALA A 277 -20.19 -9.14 -6.07
N LYS A 278 -20.03 -8.42 -7.17
CA LYS A 278 -18.89 -8.59 -8.08
C LYS A 278 -18.44 -7.25 -8.63
N THR A 279 -17.13 -7.11 -8.78
CA THR A 279 -16.54 -6.03 -9.58
C THR A 279 -16.16 -6.63 -10.94
N PHE A 280 -16.86 -6.20 -11.98
CA PHE A 280 -16.57 -6.62 -13.36
C PHE A 280 -15.36 -5.84 -13.85
N GLY A 281 -14.37 -6.49 -14.46
CA GLY A 281 -13.12 -5.84 -14.86
C GLY A 281 -13.24 -4.90 -16.07
N ASN A 282 -14.31 -5.04 -16.85
CA ASN A 282 -14.49 -4.32 -18.11
C ASN A 282 -16.00 -4.05 -18.36
N PRO A 283 -16.43 -2.86 -18.81
CA PRO A 283 -17.82 -2.54 -19.09
C PRO A 283 -18.39 -3.33 -20.29
N CYS A 284 -17.54 -3.92 -21.14
CA CYS A 284 -17.96 -4.85 -22.19
C CYS A 284 -18.79 -6.01 -21.64
N GLU A 285 -18.60 -6.37 -20.37
CA GLU A 285 -19.44 -7.36 -19.68
C GLU A 285 -20.92 -6.95 -19.61
N PHE A 286 -21.26 -5.70 -19.96
CA PHE A 286 -22.59 -5.11 -20.00
C PHE A 286 -23.07 -4.71 -21.40
N ASN A 287 -22.22 -4.76 -22.42
CA ASN A 287 -22.52 -4.30 -23.79
C ASN A 287 -22.06 -5.37 -24.79
N PHE A 288 -22.81 -6.48 -24.87
CA PHE A 288 -22.50 -7.57 -25.81
C PHE A 288 -22.92 -7.19 -27.24
N GLY A 289 -21.96 -7.16 -28.17
CA GLY A 289 -22.20 -6.92 -29.60
C GLY A 289 -21.62 -5.62 -30.15
N ASP A 290 -21.15 -4.72 -29.29
CA ASP A 290 -20.50 -3.47 -29.70
C ASP A 290 -18.98 -3.66 -29.84
N ILE A 291 -18.35 -2.85 -30.72
CA ILE A 291 -16.89 -2.70 -30.73
C ILE A 291 -16.53 -2.06 -29.39
N CYS A 292 -15.98 -2.87 -28.49
CA CYS A 292 -15.57 -2.42 -27.19
C CYS A 292 -14.04 -2.52 -27.08
N THR A 293 -13.44 -1.51 -26.48
CA THR A 293 -12.00 -1.52 -26.25
C THR A 293 -11.68 -2.47 -25.09
N ARG A 294 -10.52 -3.14 -25.13
CA ARG A 294 -10.01 -3.94 -23.99
C ARG A 294 -9.55 -3.04 -22.83
N GLU A 295 -10.25 -1.94 -22.61
CA GLU A 295 -10.01 -0.97 -21.55
C GLU A 295 -10.46 -1.55 -20.21
N PHE A 296 -9.62 -1.41 -19.20
CA PHE A 296 -9.91 -1.84 -17.85
C PHE A 296 -10.74 -0.75 -17.14
N ASN A 297 -12.05 -0.79 -17.33
CA ASN A 297 -13.01 0.11 -16.68
C ASN A 297 -13.97 -0.70 -15.78
N PRO A 298 -13.57 -0.98 -14.54
CA PRO A 298 -14.33 -1.90 -13.73
C PRO A 298 -15.63 -1.33 -13.18
N VAL A 299 -16.68 -2.14 -13.21
CA VAL A 299 -18.03 -1.77 -12.80
C VAL A 299 -18.42 -2.58 -11.57
N GLU A 300 -18.75 -1.90 -10.47
CA GLU A 300 -19.34 -2.57 -9.31
C GLU A 300 -20.75 -3.05 -9.64
N GLY A 301 -21.10 -4.24 -9.17
CA GLY A 301 -22.38 -4.84 -9.49
C GLY A 301 -22.64 -6.19 -8.84
N TRP A 302 -23.46 -6.97 -9.52
CA TRP A 302 -23.95 -8.27 -9.09
C TRP A 302 -23.91 -9.24 -10.26
N GLU A 303 -23.43 -10.45 -9.97
CA GLU A 303 -23.68 -11.62 -10.79
C GLU A 303 -24.86 -12.37 -10.18
N VAL A 304 -25.96 -12.50 -10.92
CA VAL A 304 -27.24 -13.05 -10.42
C VAL A 304 -27.59 -14.29 -11.24
N ILE A 305 -27.81 -15.42 -10.58
CA ILE A 305 -28.23 -16.66 -11.23
C ILE A 305 -29.74 -16.82 -11.06
N VAL A 306 -30.45 -16.93 -12.17
CA VAL A 306 -31.91 -17.12 -12.23
C VAL A 306 -32.21 -18.51 -12.77
N LYS A 307 -33.01 -19.29 -12.05
CA LYS A 307 -33.58 -20.53 -12.56
C LYS A 307 -34.77 -20.21 -13.46
N VAL A 308 -34.67 -20.63 -14.72
CA VAL A 308 -35.70 -20.49 -15.75
C VAL A 308 -36.03 -21.90 -16.24
N LYS A 309 -37.17 -22.45 -15.81
CA LYS A 309 -37.51 -23.88 -16.02
C LYS A 309 -36.38 -24.79 -15.47
N GLU A 310 -35.71 -25.54 -16.33
CA GLU A 310 -34.59 -26.43 -15.99
C GLU A 310 -33.22 -25.79 -16.22
N GLN A 311 -33.16 -24.54 -16.68
CA GLN A 311 -31.92 -23.83 -16.98
C GLN A 311 -31.54 -22.84 -15.89
N ALA A 312 -30.24 -22.57 -15.77
CA ALA A 312 -29.68 -21.50 -14.94
C ALA A 312 -29.14 -20.40 -15.84
N TRP A 313 -29.67 -19.20 -15.69
CA TRP A 313 -29.31 -18.02 -16.47
C TRP A 313 -28.48 -17.07 -15.60
N THR A 314 -27.30 -16.71 -16.08
CA THR A 314 -26.41 -15.77 -15.38
C THR A 314 -26.64 -14.36 -15.89
N TYR A 315 -26.92 -13.44 -14.98
CA TYR A 315 -27.09 -12.02 -15.25
C TYR A 315 -25.94 -11.21 -14.66
N HIS A 316 -25.47 -10.21 -15.39
CA HIS A 316 -24.58 -9.17 -14.86
C HIS A 316 -25.38 -7.88 -14.70
N VAL A 317 -25.32 -7.30 -13.50
CA VAL A 317 -26.07 -6.10 -13.16
C VAL A 317 -25.16 -5.07 -12.50
N ASN A 318 -25.16 -3.83 -12.96
CA ASN A 318 -24.36 -2.79 -12.30
C ASN A 318 -24.96 -2.42 -10.92
N LYS A 319 -24.20 -1.72 -10.09
CA LYS A 319 -24.58 -1.37 -8.71
C LYS A 319 -25.93 -0.66 -8.59
N SER A 320 -26.28 0.16 -9.58
CA SER A 320 -27.54 0.90 -9.60
C SER A 320 -28.74 0.09 -10.13
N GLY A 321 -28.47 -1.06 -10.75
CA GLY A 321 -29.46 -1.83 -11.49
C GLY A 321 -29.84 -1.22 -12.85
N SER A 322 -29.21 -0.12 -13.28
CA SER A 322 -29.55 0.56 -14.53
C SER A 322 -29.12 -0.23 -15.77
N GLN A 323 -28.05 -1.00 -15.67
CA GLN A 323 -27.57 -1.92 -16.72
C GLN A 323 -27.75 -3.35 -16.23
N ILE A 324 -28.48 -4.14 -17.03
CA ILE A 324 -28.76 -5.55 -16.79
C ILE A 324 -28.56 -6.27 -18.11
N VAL A 325 -27.70 -7.29 -18.09
CA VAL A 325 -27.48 -8.15 -19.26
C VAL A 325 -27.48 -9.60 -18.85
N LEU A 326 -27.99 -10.43 -19.76
CA LEU A 326 -27.88 -11.87 -19.70
C LEU A 326 -26.52 -12.28 -20.30
N ASP A 327 -25.80 -13.18 -19.64
CA ASP A 327 -24.54 -13.73 -20.14
C ASP A 327 -24.77 -14.36 -21.53
N PRO A 328 -23.99 -13.96 -22.56
CA PRO A 328 -24.19 -14.38 -23.94
C PRO A 328 -23.97 -15.88 -24.16
N LYS A 329 -23.39 -16.59 -23.20
CA LYS A 329 -23.27 -18.06 -23.25
C LYS A 329 -24.62 -18.75 -23.06
N ILE A 330 -25.63 -18.05 -22.56
CA ILE A 330 -26.98 -18.56 -22.41
C ILE A 330 -27.72 -18.44 -23.76
N LYS A 331 -28.13 -19.58 -24.31
CA LYS A 331 -29.04 -19.62 -25.46
C LYS A 331 -30.48 -19.57 -24.94
N VAL A 332 -31.17 -18.49 -25.28
CA VAL A 332 -32.60 -18.28 -24.96
C VAL A 332 -33.47 -18.89 -26.04
#